data_AF-A0A818TCN5-F1
#
_entry.id   AF-A0A818TCN5-F1
#
_cell.length_a   1.000
_cell.length_b   1.000
_cell.length_c   1.000
_cell.angle_alpha   90.00
_cell.angle_beta   90.00
_cell.angle_gamma   90.00
#
_symmetry.space_group_name_H-M   'P 1'
#
loop_
_entity.id
_entity.type
_entity.pdbx_description
1 polymer ?
#
loop_
_entity_poly.entity_id
_entity_poly.type
_entity_poly.pdbx_seq_one_letter_code
_entity_poly.pdbx_strand_id
1 'polypeptide(L)'
;MVVVGKSNGISSPVQLFTTYKHSIELQENVADLWWTVDSDAQEIIFELHVKTTGWIALGISPAGGMIGADIGTGWVDQAGNVHFQVCTSHTL
;
A
#
# COMPACT_ATOMS: atom_id res chain seq x y z
N MET A 1 -7.95 -1.37 2.85
CA MET A 1 -7.08 -1.75 3.98
C MET A 1 -5.74 -2.19 3.41
N VAL A 2 -4.63 -1.53 3.74
CA VAL A 2 -3.29 -1.97 3.29
C VAL A 2 -2.83 -3.07 4.24
N VAL A 3 -2.72 -4.30 3.76
CA VAL A 3 -2.20 -5.42 4.54
C VAL A 3 -0.69 -5.51 4.31
N VAL A 4 0.10 -5.07 5.29
CA VAL A 4 1.54 -5.34 5.32
C VAL A 4 1.74 -6.67 6.06
N GLY A 5 1.98 -7.75 5.33
CA GLY A 5 2.21 -9.08 5.90
C GLY A 5 3.70 -9.40 6.03
N LYS A 6 4.21 -9.52 7.27
CA LYS A 6 5.43 -10.31 7.54
C LYS A 6 4.96 -11.67 8.06
N SER A 7 5.00 -12.72 7.24
CA SER A 7 4.48 -14.02 7.65
C SER A 7 5.48 -14.77 8.54
N ASN A 8 5.16 -14.87 9.83
CA ASN A 8 5.67 -15.91 10.72
C ASN A 8 4.47 -16.56 11.45
N GLY A 9 3.91 -17.62 10.87
CA GLY A 9 3.08 -18.60 11.58
C GLY A 9 1.64 -18.22 12.00
N ILE A 10 0.68 -18.88 11.33
CA ILE A 10 -0.57 -19.48 11.84
C ILE A 10 -1.91 -18.70 11.77
N SER A 11 -2.84 -19.38 11.07
CA SER A 11 -4.32 -19.49 11.17
C SER A 11 -5.23 -18.29 10.91
N SER A 12 -5.52 -18.09 9.63
CA SER A 12 -6.89 -18.13 9.08
C SER A 12 -6.80 -18.98 7.80
N PRO A 13 -7.88 -19.55 7.22
CA PRO A 13 -7.77 -20.12 5.89
C PRO A 13 -7.18 -19.01 5.01
N VAL A 14 -5.93 -19.23 4.57
CA VAL A 14 -5.21 -18.30 3.72
C VAL A 14 -6.05 -18.25 2.44
N GLN A 15 -6.92 -17.25 2.34
CA GLN A 15 -7.42 -16.82 1.05
C GLN A 15 -6.14 -16.56 0.27
N LEU A 16 -5.82 -17.46 -0.67
CA LEU A 16 -4.70 -17.30 -1.58
C LEU A 16 -4.78 -15.88 -2.06
N PHE A 17 -3.82 -15.03 -1.65
CA PHE A 17 -3.80 -13.63 -2.03
C PHE A 17 -4.05 -13.62 -3.53
N THR A 18 -5.23 -13.11 -3.87
CA THR A 18 -5.86 -13.31 -5.16
C THR A 18 -4.90 -12.78 -6.21
N THR A 19 -4.77 -13.48 -7.33
CA THR A 19 -3.99 -12.99 -8.47
C THR A 19 -4.37 -11.53 -8.73
N TYR A 20 -3.44 -10.60 -8.53
CA TYR A 20 -3.69 -9.20 -8.78
C TYR A 20 -4.09 -9.01 -10.24
N LYS A 21 -5.24 -8.36 -10.46
CA LYS A 21 -5.78 -8.15 -11.81
C LYS A 21 -5.08 -7.02 -12.54
N HIS A 22 -4.47 -6.11 -11.79
CA HIS A 22 -3.83 -4.92 -12.32
C HIS A 22 -2.44 -4.77 -11.73
N SER A 23 -1.54 -4.25 -12.56
CA SER A 23 -0.17 -3.91 -12.16
C SER A 23 0.34 -2.72 -12.95
N ILE A 24 1.24 -1.96 -12.35
CA ILE A 24 1.98 -0.88 -13.00
C ILE A 24 3.37 -0.77 -12.36
N GLU A 25 4.38 -0.58 -13.20
CA GLU A 25 5.70 -0.14 -12.76
C GLU A 25 5.67 1.39 -12.69
N LEU A 26 5.70 1.93 -11.47
CA LEU A 26 5.64 3.38 -11.23
C LEU A 26 6.98 4.04 -11.53
N GLN A 27 8.07 3.32 -11.31
CA GLN A 27 9.42 3.75 -11.63
C GLN A 27 10.28 2.52 -11.95
N GLU A 28 10.98 2.58 -13.09
CA GLU A 28 11.79 1.48 -13.60
C GLU A 28 12.74 0.92 -12.53
N ASN A 29 12.61 -0.38 -12.24
CA ASN A 29 13.40 -1.13 -11.26
C ASN A 29 13.33 -0.62 -9.80
N VAL A 30 12.49 0.37 -9.49
CA VAL A 30 12.41 1.01 -8.17
C VAL A 30 11.08 0.74 -7.49
N ALA A 31 9.96 0.86 -8.21
CA ALA A 31 8.63 0.82 -7.61
C ALA A 31 7.61 0.11 -8.50
N ASP A 32 7.04 -0.96 -7.96
CA ASP A 32 6.00 -1.76 -8.60
C ASP A 32 4.73 -1.78 -7.73
N LEU A 33 3.59 -1.55 -8.37
CA LEU A 33 2.28 -1.53 -7.71
C LEU A 33 1.35 -2.54 -8.37
N TRP A 34 0.74 -3.39 -7.55
CA TRP A 34 -0.32 -4.31 -7.93
C TRP A 34 -1.59 -4.01 -7.15
N TRP A 35 -2.74 -4.24 -7.79
CA TRP A 35 -4.02 -4.15 -7.09
C TRP A 35 -5.11 -5.05 -7.66
N THR A 36 -6.09 -5.31 -6.82
CA THR A 36 -7.34 -5.97 -7.20
C THR A 36 -8.51 -5.35 -6.43
N VAL A 37 -9.69 -5.43 -7.01
CA VAL A 37 -10.93 -4.95 -6.40
C VAL A 37 -11.77 -6.16 -6.01
N ASP A 38 -12.13 -6.23 -4.73
CA ASP A 38 -13.11 -7.15 -4.20
C ASP A 38 -14.44 -6.41 -4.04
N SER A 39 -15.36 -6.65 -5.00
CA SER A 39 -16.67 -6.02 -4.99
C SER A 39 -17.58 -6.55 -3.88
N ASP A 40 -17.37 -7.79 -3.42
CA ASP A 40 -18.22 -8.40 -2.40
C ASP A 40 -17.85 -7.86 -1.02
N ALA A 41 -16.54 -7.72 -0.76
CA ALA A 41 -16.03 -7.09 0.45
C ALA A 41 -16.08 -5.56 0.42
N GLN A 42 -16.33 -4.94 -0.74
CA GLN A 42 -16.23 -3.49 -0.96
C GLN A 42 -14.83 -2.95 -0.63
N GLU A 43 -13.79 -3.69 -1.04
CA GLU A 43 -12.40 -3.37 -0.74
C GLU A 43 -11.54 -3.31 -2.01
N ILE A 44 -10.50 -2.49 -1.94
CA ILE A 44 -9.38 -2.53 -2.88
C ILE A 44 -8.14 -2.95 -2.10
N ILE A 45 -7.46 -3.97 -2.61
CA ILE A 45 -6.23 -4.52 -2.03
C ILE A 45 -5.08 -4.06 -2.91
N PHE A 46 -4.11 -3.39 -2.28
CA PHE A 46 -2.89 -2.90 -2.92
C PHE A 46 -1.68 -3.64 -2.36
N GLU A 47 -0.75 -4.00 -3.26
CA GLU A 47 0.58 -4.46 -2.91
C GLU A 47 1.61 -3.58 -3.62
N LEU A 48 2.50 -3.01 -2.83
CA LEU A 48 3.48 -2.02 -3.30
C LEU A 48 4.87 -2.49 -2.90
N HIS A 49 5.73 -2.70 -3.87
CA HIS A 49 7.14 -3.03 -3.66
C HIS A 49 7.98 -1.83 -4.06
N VAL A 50 8.79 -1.32 -3.13
CA VAL A 50 9.65 -0.16 -3.40
C VAL A 50 11.04 -0.38 -2.82
N LYS A 51 12.06 -0.10 -3.63
CA LYS A 51 13.46 -0.05 -3.20
C LYS A 51 13.81 1.36 -2.74
N THR A 52 13.70 1.62 -1.44
CA THR A 52 14.03 2.93 -0.84
C THR A 52 14.76 2.77 0.50
N THR A 53 15.57 3.76 0.88
CA THR A 53 16.16 3.89 2.22
C THR A 53 15.36 4.82 3.13
N GLY A 54 14.30 5.44 2.60
CA GLY A 54 13.43 6.36 3.30
C GLY A 54 12.03 5.81 3.54
N TRP A 55 11.04 6.69 3.38
CA TRP A 55 9.62 6.37 3.48
C TRP A 55 9.01 6.26 2.08
N ILE A 56 7.86 5.59 2.01
CA ILE A 56 6.99 5.54 0.82
C ILE A 56 5.59 5.97 1.22
N ALA A 57 4.89 6.68 0.33
CA ALA A 57 3.49 7.01 0.51
C ALA A 57 2.69 6.71 -0.76
N LEU A 58 1.49 6.16 -0.59
CA LEU A 58 0.51 5.95 -1.64
C LEU A 58 -0.75 6.75 -1.28
N GLY A 59 -1.15 7.66 -2.17
CA GLY A 59 -2.31 8.52 -2.01
C GLY A 59 -3.41 8.19 -3.01
N ILE A 60 -4.66 8.27 -2.56
CA ILE A 60 -5.84 8.21 -3.41
C ILE A 60 -6.55 9.56 -3.35
N SER A 61 -6.78 10.18 -4.50
CA SER A 61 -7.51 11.44 -4.58
C SER A 61 -8.33 11.56 -5.86
N PRO A 62 -9.39 12.39 -5.87
CA PRO A 62 -10.22 12.58 -7.05
C PRO A 62 -9.48 13.20 -8.24
N ALA A 63 -8.48 14.05 -7.97
CA ALA A 63 -7.77 14.85 -8.97
C ALA A 63 -6.32 14.37 -9.23
N GLY A 64 -5.86 13.31 -8.56
CA GLY A 64 -4.48 12.83 -8.64
C GLY A 64 -3.45 13.71 -7.92
N GLY A 65 -3.88 14.78 -7.26
CA GLY A 65 -3.04 15.64 -6.42
C GLY A 65 -2.99 15.15 -4.96
N MET A 66 -2.06 15.71 -4.18
CA MET A 66 -1.93 15.38 -2.75
C MET A 66 -2.99 16.07 -1.89
N ILE A 67 -3.47 17.25 -2.29
CA ILE A 67 -4.48 18.01 -1.53
C ILE A 67 -5.80 17.25 -1.56
N GLY A 68 -6.39 17.01 -0.38
CA GLY A 68 -7.63 16.24 -0.26
C GLY A 68 -7.46 14.74 -0.47
N ALA A 69 -6.23 14.24 -0.53
CA ALA A 69 -5.95 12.82 -0.67
C ALA A 69 -5.98 12.09 0.66
N ASP A 70 -6.44 10.85 0.64
CA ASP A 70 -6.17 9.88 1.71
C ASP A 70 -4.86 9.16 1.40
N ILE A 71 -3.90 9.26 2.32
CA ILE A 71 -2.52 8.86 2.11
C ILE A 71 -2.13 7.82 3.16
N GLY A 72 -1.69 6.65 2.70
CA GLY A 72 -0.99 5.67 3.53
C GLY A 72 0.52 5.83 3.36
N THR A 73 1.26 5.97 4.47
CA THR A 73 2.72 6.12 4.50
C THR A 73 3.35 4.98 5.30
N GLY A 74 4.41 4.38 4.77
CA GLY A 74 5.18 3.33 5.43
C GLY A 74 6.68 3.61 5.42
N TRP A 75 7.39 3.20 6.46
CA TRP A 75 8.85 3.33 6.55
C TRP A 75 9.46 2.31 7.51
N VAL A 76 10.77 2.17 7.42
CA VAL A 76 11.59 1.42 8.38
C VAL A 76 12.49 2.40 9.11
N ASP A 77 12.46 2.41 10.44
CA ASP A 77 13.34 3.26 11.22
C ASP A 77 14.77 2.71 11.29
N GLN A 78 15.68 3.49 11.89
CA GLN A 78 17.09 3.10 12.01
C GLN A 78 17.32 1.83 12.85
N ALA A 79 16.38 1.49 13.73
CA ALA A 79 16.43 0.27 14.53
C ALA A 79 15.82 -0.95 13.80
N GLY A 80 15.29 -0.75 12.58
CA GLY A 80 14.68 -1.80 11.78
C GLY A 80 13.19 -2.02 12.08
N ASN A 81 12.55 -1.16 12.88
CA ASN A 81 11.12 -1.29 13.13
C ASN A 81 10.31 -0.75 11.95
N VAL A 82 9.22 -1.45 11.62
CA VAL A 82 8.31 -1.08 10.55
C VAL A 82 7.20 -0.21 11.10
N HIS A 83 6.92 0.90 10.42
CA HIS A 83 5.87 1.84 10.77
C HIS A 83 4.91 2.04 9.60
N PHE A 84 3.63 2.27 9.91
CA PHE A 84 2.60 2.60 8.92
C PHE A 84 1.60 3.60 9.51
N GLN A 85 1.25 4.61 8.74
CA GLN A 85 0.29 5.64 9.13
C GLN A 85 -0.63 6.00 7.96
N VAL A 86 -1.89 6.26 8.28
CA VAL A 86 -2.85 6.87 7.34
C VAL A 86 -3.13 8.31 7.75
N CYS A 87 -3.13 9.23 6.80
CA CYS A 87 -3.54 10.61 7.00
C CYS A 87 -4.38 11.12 5.84
N THR A 88 -5.32 12.01 6.13
CA THR A 88 -6.06 12.76 5.10
C THR A 88 -5.41 14.13 4.96
N SER A 89 -4.95 14.45 3.76
CA SER A 89 -4.42 15.77 3.46
C SER A 89 -5.54 16.80 3.44
N HIS A 90 -5.54 17.73 4.39
CA HIS A 90 -6.47 18.86 4.40
C HIS A 90 -5.90 20.05 3.62
N THR A 91 -6.78 20.77 2.92
CA THR A 91 -6.53 22.16 2.52
C THR A 91 -6.32 23.01 3.77
N LEU A 92 -5.29 23.88 3.75
CA LEU A 92 -5.19 25.00 4.69
C LEU A 92 -6.40 25.94 4.53
#